data_AF-A0A1T3CB50-F1
#
_entry.id   AF-A0A1T3CB50-F1
#
_cell.length_a   1.000
_cell.length_b   1.000
_cell.length_c   1.000
_cell.angle_alpha   90.00
_cell.angle_beta   90.00
_cell.angle_gamma   90.00
#
_symmetry.space_group_name_H-M   'P 1'
#
loop_
_entity.id
_entity.type
_entity.pdbx_description
1 polymer ?
#
loop_
_entity_poly.entity_id
_entity_poly.type
_entity_poly.pdbx_seq_one_letter_code
_entity_poly.pdbx_strand_id
1 'polypeptide(L)'
;MVDESSSQAGASAPNEEEVQAQHDTIIRRLRSGELRGRVKAVLITGHAGAGKSNLLKLISRSAIQIGYRTTNGTVDALCHFVTLENELFVFIDTPGFGTAGYSASQVKSVIQGTLSFATRYFGRVYGVLYVHSIEIGRESTGVTQSLDCLRSLKREGKLPTLIFVTTKWDRVPNEKKQLYEDRVADLENTTWEEFTDHGYIEFGCNYDDRNPETRQTARAALVEQLRRQYDRGVNVSKEMRIWEWTWGEIGTGIAVVTARGTGDALAVAGSTLVASSTLTAAGMGYGLFLSAPFMFPLVIARMAIGMLWPESRNGRLGIGIDTTGI
;
A
#
# COMPACT_ATOMS: atom_id res chain seq x y z
N MET A 1 30.00 -7.13 -47.75
CA MET A 1 29.17 -8.20 -47.17
C MET A 1 29.20 -7.95 -45.68
N VAL A 2 28.12 -7.37 -45.17
CA VAL A 2 27.90 -7.01 -43.77
C VAL A 2 27.57 -8.30 -43.05
N ASP A 3 28.16 -8.54 -41.88
CA ASP A 3 27.44 -9.29 -40.86
C ASP A 3 27.80 -8.73 -39.48
N GLU A 4 26.79 -8.08 -38.90
CA GLU A 4 26.78 -7.46 -37.60
C GLU A 4 26.64 -8.55 -36.52
N SER A 5 27.70 -8.80 -35.76
CA SER A 5 27.61 -9.55 -34.52
C SER A 5 26.96 -8.65 -33.45
N SER A 6 25.63 -8.73 -33.38
CA SER A 6 24.78 -8.11 -32.38
C SER A 6 25.18 -8.56 -30.97
N SER A 7 25.57 -7.58 -30.16
CA SER A 7 25.84 -7.72 -28.73
C SER A 7 24.57 -8.14 -27.99
N GLN A 8 24.59 -9.30 -27.36
CA GLN A 8 23.58 -9.69 -26.38
C GLN A 8 23.65 -8.74 -25.17
N ALA A 9 22.67 -7.84 -25.06
CA ALA A 9 22.45 -7.03 -23.87
C ALA A 9 21.89 -7.93 -22.75
N GLY A 10 22.77 -8.47 -21.93
CA GLY A 10 22.39 -9.00 -20.62
C GLY A 10 21.82 -7.86 -19.78
N ALA A 11 20.61 -8.02 -19.24
CA ALA A 11 20.02 -7.07 -18.32
C ALA A 11 20.88 -7.01 -17.05
N SER A 12 21.72 -5.98 -16.94
CA SER A 12 22.51 -5.67 -15.75
C SER A 12 21.57 -5.38 -14.58
N ALA A 13 21.99 -5.76 -13.36
CA ALA A 13 21.32 -5.31 -12.14
C ALA A 13 21.15 -3.77 -12.18
N PRO A 14 20.01 -3.24 -11.72
CA PRO A 14 19.77 -1.79 -11.77
C PRO A 14 20.88 -1.06 -11.00
N ASN A 15 21.44 -0.02 -11.63
CA ASN A 15 22.48 0.81 -11.02
C ASN A 15 21.92 1.45 -9.73
N GLU A 16 22.68 1.45 -8.62
CA GLU A 16 22.23 1.99 -7.34
C GLU A 16 21.78 3.47 -7.47
N GLU A 17 22.45 4.23 -8.34
CA GLU A 17 22.08 5.61 -8.66
C GLU A 17 20.72 5.71 -9.36
N GLU A 18 20.38 4.76 -10.24
CA GLU A 18 19.08 4.72 -10.92
C GLU A 18 17.96 4.38 -9.93
N VAL A 19 18.21 3.45 -9.01
CA VAL A 19 17.25 3.09 -7.95
C VAL A 19 16.99 4.28 -7.04
N GLN A 20 18.05 5.01 -6.66
CA GLN A 20 17.92 6.20 -5.83
C GLN A 20 17.20 7.34 -6.55
N ALA A 21 17.52 7.61 -7.82
CA ALA A 21 16.82 8.62 -8.61
C ALA A 21 15.33 8.28 -8.82
N GLN A 22 15.00 7.00 -9.01
CA GLN A 22 13.62 6.51 -9.06
C GLN A 22 12.90 6.69 -7.72
N HIS A 23 13.58 6.38 -6.61
CA HIS A 23 13.08 6.59 -5.25
C HIS A 23 12.70 8.06 -5.03
N ASP A 24 13.63 9.00 -5.25
CA ASP A 24 13.40 10.43 -5.04
C ASP A 24 12.28 10.97 -5.94
N THR A 25 12.22 10.51 -7.19
CA THR A 25 11.14 10.86 -8.12
C THR A 25 9.79 10.43 -7.60
N ILE A 26 9.65 9.20 -7.10
CA ILE A 26 8.39 8.69 -6.57
C ILE A 26 7.99 9.40 -5.28
N ILE A 27 8.93 9.65 -4.38
CA ILE A 27 8.68 10.42 -3.16
C ILE A 27 8.18 11.83 -3.50
N ARG A 28 8.79 12.51 -4.47
CA ARG A 28 8.32 13.82 -4.95
C ARG A 28 6.89 13.76 -5.48
N ARG A 29 6.56 12.75 -6.29
CA ARG A 29 5.21 12.57 -6.88
C ARG A 29 4.15 12.20 -5.84
N LEU A 30 4.53 11.48 -4.78
CA LEU A 30 3.68 11.21 -3.63
C LEU A 30 3.38 12.51 -2.86
N ARG A 31 4.42 13.32 -2.59
CA ARG A 31 4.30 14.58 -1.87
C ARG A 31 3.48 15.64 -2.62
N SER A 32 3.66 15.74 -3.93
CA SER A 32 2.87 16.65 -4.77
C SER A 32 1.41 16.20 -4.95
N GLY A 33 1.08 14.97 -4.55
CA GLY A 33 -0.24 14.37 -4.76
C GLY A 33 -0.51 13.94 -6.20
N GLU A 34 0.49 13.94 -7.08
CA GLU A 34 0.35 13.59 -8.49
C GLU A 34 -0.12 12.14 -8.68
N LEU A 35 0.26 11.24 -7.77
CA LEU A 35 -0.14 9.82 -7.82
C LEU A 35 -1.58 9.58 -7.32
N ARG A 36 -2.20 10.57 -6.66
CA ARG A 36 -3.52 10.42 -6.06
C ARG A 36 -4.59 10.25 -7.13
N GLY A 37 -5.37 9.17 -7.03
CA GLY A 37 -6.42 8.82 -8.00
C GLY A 37 -5.90 8.27 -9.34
N ARG A 38 -4.58 8.25 -9.55
CA ARG A 38 -3.94 7.74 -10.78
C ARG A 38 -3.28 6.39 -10.60
N VAL A 39 -3.16 5.91 -9.36
CA VAL A 39 -2.52 4.65 -9.01
C VAL A 39 -3.51 3.71 -8.33
N LYS A 40 -3.52 2.45 -8.75
CA LYS A 40 -4.27 1.36 -8.11
C LYS A 40 -3.43 0.74 -6.99
N ALA A 41 -3.72 1.11 -5.74
CA ALA A 41 -3.00 0.60 -4.58
C ALA A 41 -3.54 -0.76 -4.12
N VAL A 42 -2.69 -1.78 -4.11
CA VAL A 42 -3.03 -3.16 -3.76
C VAL A 42 -2.17 -3.59 -2.59
N LEU A 43 -2.80 -3.98 -1.48
CA LEU A 43 -2.10 -4.52 -0.32
C LEU A 43 -1.81 -6.00 -0.54
N ILE A 44 -0.62 -6.48 -0.16
CA ILE A 44 -0.33 -7.92 -0.14
C ILE A 44 -0.18 -8.37 1.31
N THR A 45 -0.93 -9.39 1.72
CA THR A 45 -0.88 -9.93 3.09
C THR A 45 -1.05 -11.46 3.10
N GLY A 46 -0.87 -12.07 4.27
CA GLY A 46 -0.90 -13.53 4.47
C GLY A 46 0.18 -14.00 5.44
N HIS A 47 0.17 -15.29 5.79
CA HIS A 47 1.12 -15.86 6.74
C HIS A 47 2.60 -15.77 6.27
N ALA A 48 3.55 -15.90 7.19
CA ALA A 48 4.97 -15.97 6.90
C ALA A 48 5.30 -17.22 6.07
N GLY A 49 6.10 -17.08 5.01
CA GLY A 49 6.40 -18.17 4.08
C GLY A 49 5.32 -18.48 3.03
N ALA A 50 4.26 -17.66 2.94
CA ALA A 50 3.21 -17.80 1.92
C ALA A 50 3.67 -17.51 0.48
N GLY A 51 4.85 -16.94 0.28
CA GLY A 51 5.36 -16.60 -1.06
C GLY A 51 5.04 -15.17 -1.55
N LYS A 52 4.63 -14.26 -0.65
CA LYS A 52 4.36 -12.83 -0.96
C LYS A 52 5.50 -12.16 -1.74
N SER A 53 6.72 -12.21 -1.20
CA SER A 53 7.87 -11.56 -1.83
C SER A 53 8.28 -12.24 -3.15
N ASN A 54 8.10 -13.55 -3.29
CA ASN A 54 8.33 -14.26 -4.57
C ASN A 54 7.33 -13.83 -5.65
N LEU A 55 6.05 -13.72 -5.28
CA LEU A 55 5.01 -13.19 -6.16
C LEU A 55 5.33 -11.76 -6.59
N LEU A 56 5.76 -10.90 -5.65
CA LEU A 56 6.18 -9.53 -5.93
C LEU A 56 7.42 -9.43 -6.84
N LYS A 57 8.42 -10.29 -6.66
CA LYS A 57 9.57 -10.39 -7.57
C LYS A 57 9.16 -10.76 -9.00
N LEU A 58 8.10 -11.55 -9.17
CA LEU A 58 7.57 -11.90 -10.49
C LEU A 58 6.77 -10.76 -11.12
N ILE A 59 5.97 -10.03 -10.33
CA ILE A 59 5.15 -8.89 -10.82
C ILE A 59 5.98 -7.62 -10.97
N SER A 60 7.04 -7.43 -10.19
CA SER A 60 7.84 -6.19 -10.19
C SER A 60 9.32 -6.46 -10.43
N ARG A 61 9.96 -5.57 -11.19
CA ARG A 61 11.42 -5.60 -11.42
C ARG A 61 12.20 -4.85 -10.34
N SER A 62 11.54 -3.97 -9.59
CA SER A 62 12.14 -3.19 -8.52
C SER A 62 11.16 -2.99 -7.35
N ALA A 63 11.72 -2.68 -6.19
CA ALA A 63 10.98 -2.34 -4.98
C ALA A 63 11.53 -1.02 -4.47
N ILE A 64 10.65 -0.15 -3.97
CA ILE A 64 11.02 1.11 -3.37
C ILE A 64 10.55 1.08 -1.93
N GLN A 65 11.48 1.21 -1.00
CA GLN A 65 11.18 1.28 0.41
C GLN A 65 10.71 2.69 0.76
N ILE A 66 9.49 2.78 1.29
CA ILE A 66 8.89 4.02 1.72
C ILE A 66 8.66 3.94 3.23
N GLY A 67 9.45 4.72 3.97
CA GLY A 67 9.24 4.91 5.41
C GLY A 67 8.09 5.89 5.65
N TYR A 68 7.09 5.45 6.41
CA TYR A 68 5.97 6.29 6.84
C TYR A 68 5.77 6.15 8.35
N ARG A 69 5.85 7.28 9.06
CA ARG A 69 5.78 7.26 10.54
C ARG A 69 4.33 7.38 11.01
N THR A 70 3.69 6.29 11.40
CA THR A 70 2.32 6.33 11.95
C THR A 70 2.28 6.77 13.42
N THR A 71 1.09 7.09 13.95
CA THR A 71 0.86 7.33 15.40
C THR A 71 1.28 6.16 16.27
N ASN A 72 1.26 4.94 15.73
CA ASN A 72 1.57 3.70 16.45
C ASN A 72 3.02 3.24 16.20
N GLY A 73 3.85 4.07 15.56
CA GLY A 73 5.25 3.76 15.25
C GLY A 73 5.58 3.91 13.76
N THR A 74 6.83 3.66 13.40
CA THR A 74 7.28 3.70 12.00
C THR A 74 6.87 2.43 11.27
N VAL A 75 6.23 2.60 10.11
CA VAL A 75 5.94 1.52 9.16
C VAL A 75 6.82 1.72 7.94
N ASP A 76 7.72 0.79 7.70
CA ASP A 76 8.45 0.71 6.44
C ASP A 76 7.64 -0.16 5.48
N ALA A 77 7.02 0.51 4.51
CA ALA A 77 6.25 -0.16 3.47
C ALA A 77 7.15 -0.37 2.25
N LEU A 78 7.27 -1.61 1.80
CA LEU A 78 7.92 -1.92 0.52
C LEU A 78 6.88 -1.78 -0.59
N CYS A 79 7.04 -0.75 -1.42
CA CYS A 79 6.14 -0.44 -2.51
C CYS A 79 6.74 -0.88 -3.84
N HIS A 80 6.00 -1.70 -4.57
CA HIS A 80 6.36 -2.17 -5.90
C HIS A 80 5.48 -1.48 -6.93
N PHE A 81 6.03 -0.46 -7.60
CA PHE A 81 5.33 0.25 -8.66
C PHE A 81 5.46 -0.53 -9.97
N VAL A 82 4.32 -0.83 -10.57
CA VAL A 82 4.27 -1.66 -11.78
C VAL A 82 3.22 -1.09 -12.73
N THR A 83 3.62 -0.87 -13.97
CA THR A 83 2.66 -0.57 -15.05
C THR A 83 2.16 -1.88 -15.63
N LEU A 84 0.85 -2.11 -15.55
CA LEU A 84 0.15 -3.23 -16.16
C LEU A 84 -0.81 -2.66 -17.22
N GLU A 85 -0.59 -2.97 -18.50
CA GLU A 85 -1.45 -2.55 -19.62
C GLU A 85 -1.86 -1.06 -19.58
N ASN A 86 -0.87 -0.17 -19.35
CA ASN A 86 -1.00 1.29 -19.23
C ASN A 86 -1.64 1.81 -17.94
N GLU A 87 -1.99 0.95 -17.00
CA GLU A 87 -2.42 1.35 -15.66
C GLU A 87 -1.29 1.21 -14.64
N LEU A 88 -1.13 2.22 -13.79
CA LEU A 88 -0.11 2.19 -12.75
C LEU A 88 -0.68 1.53 -11.48
N PHE A 89 -0.09 0.42 -11.10
CA PHE A 89 -0.34 -0.26 -9.84
C PHE A 89 0.79 0.02 -8.85
N VAL A 90 0.45 0.03 -7.57
CA VAL A 90 1.42 -0.08 -6.48
C VAL A 90 1.02 -1.24 -5.59
N PHE A 91 1.88 -2.26 -5.54
CA PHE A 91 1.71 -3.37 -4.60
C PHE A 91 2.50 -3.07 -3.35
N ILE A 92 1.84 -3.10 -2.20
CA ILE A 92 2.46 -2.78 -0.91
C ILE A 92 2.67 -4.08 -0.14
N ASP A 93 3.94 -4.48 0.02
CA ASP A 93 4.31 -5.67 0.79
C ASP A 93 4.11 -5.42 2.28
N THR A 94 3.62 -6.43 2.98
CA THR A 94 3.48 -6.41 4.43
C THR A 94 4.20 -7.61 5.06
N PRO A 95 4.77 -7.44 6.26
CA PRO A 95 5.27 -8.57 7.03
C PRO A 95 4.21 -9.67 7.15
N GLY A 96 4.63 -10.92 7.06
CA GLY A 96 3.72 -12.05 7.22
C GLY A 96 3.31 -12.29 8.67
N PHE A 97 2.10 -12.79 8.88
CA PHE A 97 1.70 -13.27 10.20
C PHE A 97 2.54 -14.50 10.60
N GLY A 98 3.10 -14.48 11.81
CA GLY A 98 4.05 -15.50 12.27
C GLY A 98 5.51 -15.26 11.85
N THR A 99 5.84 -14.07 11.34
CA THR A 99 7.25 -13.70 11.09
C THR A 99 7.97 -13.54 12.44
N ALA A 100 9.15 -14.14 12.57
CA ALA A 100 9.97 -14.01 13.77
C ALA A 100 10.23 -12.53 14.10
N GLY A 101 10.08 -12.17 15.38
CA GLY A 101 10.27 -10.78 15.85
C GLY A 101 9.04 -9.88 15.71
N TYR A 102 7.93 -10.36 15.16
CA TYR A 102 6.67 -9.60 15.04
C TYR A 102 5.50 -10.32 15.72
N SER A 103 4.76 -9.60 16.57
CA SER A 103 3.48 -10.07 17.09
C SER A 103 2.35 -9.89 16.05
N ALA A 104 1.27 -10.65 16.19
CA ALA A 104 0.09 -10.49 15.33
C ALA A 104 -0.51 -9.07 15.43
N SER A 105 -0.46 -8.44 16.61
CA SER A 105 -0.93 -7.06 16.80
C SER A 105 -0.05 -6.04 16.09
N GLN A 106 1.28 -6.26 16.05
CA GLN A 106 2.20 -5.43 15.29
C GLN A 106 1.93 -5.56 13.78
N VAL A 107 1.79 -6.78 13.25
CA VAL A 107 1.46 -6.99 11.83
C VAL A 107 0.11 -6.35 11.48
N LYS A 108 -0.90 -6.49 12.35
CA LYS A 108 -2.20 -5.82 12.17
C LYS A 108 -2.07 -4.29 12.14
N SER A 109 -1.25 -3.71 13.02
CA SER A 109 -0.98 -2.27 13.04
C SER A 109 -0.28 -1.81 11.76
N VAL A 110 0.67 -2.60 11.25
CA VAL A 110 1.32 -2.34 9.95
C VAL A 110 0.31 -2.36 8.81
N ILE A 111 -0.60 -3.33 8.77
CA ILE A 111 -1.66 -3.40 7.77
C ILE A 111 -2.57 -2.17 7.84
N GLN A 112 -3.02 -1.77 9.04
CA GLN A 112 -3.86 -0.57 9.21
C GLN A 112 -3.13 0.72 8.83
N GLY A 113 -1.85 0.84 9.19
CA GLY A 113 -0.98 1.93 8.77
C GLY A 113 -0.82 1.98 7.25
N THR A 114 -0.68 0.82 6.62
CA THR A 114 -0.56 0.69 5.16
C THR A 114 -1.85 1.08 4.44
N LEU A 115 -3.02 0.66 4.94
CA LEU A 115 -4.31 1.08 4.39
C LEU A 115 -4.51 2.59 4.49
N SER A 116 -4.07 3.19 5.61
CA SER A 116 -4.09 4.64 5.82
C SER A 116 -3.16 5.36 4.83
N PHE A 117 -1.91 4.90 4.72
CA PHE A 117 -0.91 5.40 3.78
C PHE A 117 -1.45 5.34 2.34
N ALA A 118 -1.96 4.18 1.94
CA ALA A 118 -2.46 3.98 0.58
C ALA A 118 -3.64 4.90 0.26
N THR A 119 -4.59 5.02 1.19
CA THR A 119 -5.72 5.97 1.03
C THR A 119 -5.22 7.41 0.93
N ARG A 120 -4.29 7.81 1.80
CA ARG A 120 -3.81 9.19 1.85
C ARG A 120 -3.08 9.60 0.56
N TYR A 121 -2.17 8.76 0.08
CA TYR A 121 -1.27 9.13 -1.01
C TYR A 121 -1.76 8.68 -2.39
N PHE A 122 -2.55 7.61 -2.47
CA PHE A 122 -3.12 7.13 -3.74
C PHE A 122 -4.63 7.41 -3.85
N GLY A 123 -5.26 7.90 -2.78
CA GLY A 123 -6.67 8.28 -2.73
C GLY A 123 -7.57 7.18 -2.18
N ARG A 124 -7.29 5.93 -2.51
CA ARG A 124 -8.07 4.76 -2.11
C ARG A 124 -7.24 3.49 -2.13
N VAL A 125 -7.67 2.48 -1.39
CA VAL A 125 -7.14 1.12 -1.50
C VAL A 125 -8.00 0.36 -2.51
N TYR A 126 -7.36 -0.13 -3.57
CA TYR A 126 -8.03 -0.82 -4.68
C TYR A 126 -8.35 -2.27 -4.34
N GLY A 127 -7.47 -2.97 -3.63
CA GLY A 127 -7.73 -4.34 -3.20
C GLY A 127 -6.69 -4.89 -2.23
N VAL A 128 -6.94 -6.10 -1.75
CA VAL A 128 -6.03 -6.91 -0.94
C VAL A 128 -5.80 -8.24 -1.67
N LEU A 129 -4.53 -8.59 -1.91
CA LEU A 129 -4.13 -9.95 -2.25
C LEU A 129 -3.80 -10.69 -0.96
N TYR A 130 -4.61 -11.67 -0.60
CA TYR A 130 -4.31 -12.59 0.49
C TYR A 130 -3.59 -13.80 -0.08
N VAL A 131 -2.31 -13.94 0.26
CA VAL A 131 -1.44 -14.99 -0.26
C VAL A 131 -1.42 -16.16 0.71
N HIS A 132 -1.73 -17.35 0.19
CA HIS A 132 -1.82 -18.59 0.94
C HIS A 132 -0.93 -19.67 0.32
N SER A 133 -0.05 -20.29 1.11
CA SER A 133 0.75 -21.43 0.63
C SER A 133 -0.11 -22.69 0.60
N ILE A 134 -0.28 -23.31 -0.57
CA ILE A 134 -1.12 -24.51 -0.71
C ILE A 134 -0.58 -25.73 0.07
N GLU A 135 0.70 -25.69 0.45
CA GLU A 135 1.35 -26.68 1.30
C GLU A 135 0.94 -26.61 2.78
N ILE A 136 0.40 -25.48 3.25
CA ILE A 136 0.13 -25.23 4.68
C ILE A 136 -1.36 -25.41 4.97
N GLY A 137 -1.68 -26.16 6.03
CA GLY A 137 -3.05 -26.33 6.49
C GLY A 137 -3.62 -25.08 7.16
N ARG A 138 -4.95 -24.91 7.10
CA ARG A 138 -5.68 -23.76 7.68
C ARG A 138 -5.49 -23.59 9.19
N GLU A 139 -5.19 -24.68 9.91
CA GLU A 139 -4.98 -24.71 11.36
C GLU A 139 -3.66 -24.04 11.81
N SER A 140 -2.80 -23.65 10.87
CA SER A 140 -1.59 -22.90 11.18
C SER A 140 -1.93 -21.58 11.86
N THR A 141 -1.32 -21.31 13.02
CA THR A 141 -1.54 -20.07 13.79
C THR A 141 -1.37 -18.80 12.94
N GLY A 142 -0.38 -18.78 12.03
CA GLY A 142 -0.17 -17.63 11.15
C GLY A 142 -1.31 -17.44 10.14
N VAL A 143 -1.89 -18.53 9.65
CA VAL A 143 -3.07 -18.51 8.77
C VAL A 143 -4.28 -17.99 9.53
N THR A 144 -4.58 -18.55 10.71
CA THR A 144 -5.69 -18.11 11.57
C THR A 144 -5.60 -16.62 11.90
N GLN A 145 -4.45 -16.15 12.37
CA GLN A 145 -4.22 -14.74 12.71
C GLN A 145 -4.40 -13.80 11.51
N SER A 146 -3.96 -14.23 10.33
CA SER A 146 -4.09 -13.43 9.12
C SER A 146 -5.54 -13.32 8.65
N LEU A 147 -6.31 -14.40 8.74
CA LEU A 147 -7.74 -14.41 8.46
C LEU A 147 -8.53 -13.58 9.48
N ASP A 148 -8.19 -13.67 10.76
CA ASP A 148 -8.79 -12.83 11.81
C ASP A 148 -8.56 -11.34 11.55
N CYS A 149 -7.42 -10.97 10.99
CA CYS A 149 -7.17 -9.62 10.52
C CYS A 149 -8.14 -9.22 9.40
N LEU A 150 -8.32 -10.08 8.38
CA LEU A 150 -9.30 -9.84 7.31
C LEU A 150 -10.74 -9.75 7.82
N ARG A 151 -11.14 -10.63 8.76
CA ARG A 151 -12.44 -10.59 9.44
C ARG A 151 -12.66 -9.26 10.17
N SER A 152 -11.65 -8.78 10.88
CA SER A 152 -11.69 -7.47 11.55
C SER A 152 -11.94 -6.36 10.53
N LEU A 153 -11.18 -6.34 9.42
CA LEU A 153 -11.34 -5.35 8.36
C LEU A 153 -12.71 -5.43 7.70
N LYS A 154 -13.23 -6.64 7.46
CA LYS A 154 -14.57 -6.86 6.90
C LYS A 154 -15.65 -6.29 7.83
N ARG A 155 -15.61 -6.67 9.12
CA ARG A 155 -16.56 -6.20 10.14
C ARG A 155 -16.54 -4.68 10.31
N GLU A 156 -15.37 -4.06 10.17
CA GLU A 156 -15.20 -2.61 10.20
C GLU A 156 -15.64 -1.91 8.89
N GLY A 157 -16.04 -2.66 7.85
CA GLY A 157 -16.41 -2.11 6.54
C GLY A 157 -15.24 -1.58 5.72
N LYS A 158 -14.00 -1.91 6.12
CA LYS A 158 -12.74 -1.40 5.58
C LYS A 158 -12.04 -2.36 4.63
N LEU A 159 -12.52 -3.60 4.50
CA LEU A 159 -11.98 -4.56 3.54
C LEU A 159 -12.37 -4.14 2.12
N PRO A 160 -11.41 -3.80 1.23
CA PRO A 160 -11.69 -3.57 -0.19
C PRO A 160 -11.84 -4.91 -0.92
N THR A 161 -11.87 -4.89 -2.26
CA THR A 161 -11.84 -6.12 -3.08
C THR A 161 -10.75 -7.07 -2.58
N LEU A 162 -11.14 -8.27 -2.17
CA LEU A 162 -10.24 -9.31 -1.67
C LEU A 162 -10.01 -10.34 -2.79
N ILE A 163 -8.75 -10.69 -3.04
CA ILE A 163 -8.39 -11.77 -3.96
C ILE A 163 -7.53 -12.76 -3.18
N PHE A 164 -7.99 -14.01 -3.10
CA PHE A 164 -7.18 -15.11 -2.59
C PHE A 164 -6.20 -15.55 -3.67
N VAL A 165 -4.93 -15.68 -3.29
CA VAL A 165 -3.86 -16.15 -4.17
C VAL A 165 -3.22 -17.37 -3.53
N THR A 166 -3.40 -18.54 -4.13
CA THR A 166 -2.73 -19.76 -3.69
C THR A 166 -1.39 -19.89 -4.39
N THR A 167 -0.34 -20.21 -3.64
CA THR A 167 1.04 -20.26 -4.15
C THR A 167 1.65 -21.64 -4.06
N LYS A 168 2.83 -21.80 -4.71
CA LYS A 168 3.66 -23.02 -4.74
C LYS A 168 3.06 -24.18 -5.54
N TRP A 169 2.17 -23.88 -6.47
CA TRP A 169 1.63 -24.88 -7.39
C TRP A 169 2.69 -25.54 -8.27
N ASP A 170 3.82 -24.86 -8.51
CA ASP A 170 4.97 -25.41 -9.23
C ASP A 170 5.76 -26.47 -8.44
N ARG A 171 5.43 -26.68 -7.16
CA ARG A 171 5.99 -27.72 -6.29
C ARG A 171 5.07 -28.91 -6.12
N VAL A 172 3.82 -28.81 -6.58
CA VAL A 172 2.83 -29.88 -6.44
C VAL A 172 3.10 -30.94 -7.52
N PRO A 173 3.39 -32.21 -7.14
CA PRO A 173 3.52 -33.28 -8.13
C PRO A 173 2.20 -33.50 -8.86
N ASN A 174 2.27 -33.85 -10.15
CA ASN A 174 1.09 -34.07 -10.97
C ASN A 174 0.14 -35.12 -10.36
N GLU A 175 0.66 -36.18 -9.74
CA GLU A 175 -0.19 -37.23 -9.13
C GLU A 175 -0.97 -36.73 -7.90
N LYS A 176 -0.54 -35.62 -7.30
CA LYS A 176 -1.18 -35.02 -6.12
C LYS A 176 -1.99 -33.77 -6.46
N LYS A 177 -2.05 -33.35 -7.73
CA LYS A 177 -2.73 -32.10 -8.12
C LYS A 177 -4.18 -32.05 -7.63
N GLN A 178 -4.93 -33.13 -7.86
CA GLN A 178 -6.33 -33.26 -7.41
C GLN A 178 -6.46 -33.08 -5.90
N LEU A 179 -5.58 -33.68 -5.10
CA LEU A 179 -5.60 -33.54 -3.63
C LEU A 179 -5.47 -32.07 -3.19
N TYR A 180 -4.63 -31.28 -3.88
CA TYR A 180 -4.47 -29.86 -3.54
C TYR A 180 -5.59 -28.99 -4.11
N GLU A 181 -6.17 -29.35 -5.26
CA GLU A 181 -7.41 -28.73 -5.76
C GLU A 181 -8.57 -28.96 -4.78
N ASP A 182 -8.71 -30.16 -4.24
CA ASP A 182 -9.71 -30.49 -3.22
C ASP A 182 -9.48 -29.69 -1.92
N ARG A 183 -8.22 -29.38 -1.57
CA ARG A 183 -7.90 -28.50 -0.45
C ARG A 183 -8.33 -27.05 -0.70
N VAL A 184 -8.18 -26.54 -1.92
CA VAL A 184 -8.71 -25.21 -2.27
C VAL A 184 -10.21 -25.22 -2.13
N ALA A 185 -10.89 -26.23 -2.66
CA ALA A 185 -12.33 -26.37 -2.54
C ALA A 185 -12.77 -26.43 -1.07
N ASP A 186 -12.06 -27.14 -0.19
CA ASP A 186 -12.35 -27.12 1.25
C ASP A 186 -12.15 -25.71 1.85
N LEU A 187 -11.08 -24.99 1.49
CA LEU A 187 -10.87 -23.61 1.95
C LEU A 187 -12.00 -22.68 1.48
N GLU A 188 -12.41 -22.75 0.22
CA GLU A 188 -13.51 -21.98 -0.36
C GLU A 188 -14.84 -22.25 0.34
N ASN A 189 -15.15 -23.53 0.60
CA ASN A 189 -16.41 -23.98 1.21
C ASN A 189 -16.43 -23.92 2.74
N THR A 190 -15.35 -23.45 3.39
CA THR A 190 -15.30 -23.35 4.85
C THR A 190 -14.73 -22.01 5.31
N THR A 191 -13.45 -21.79 5.05
CA THR A 191 -12.66 -20.73 5.66
C THR A 191 -12.84 -19.42 4.90
N TRP A 192 -13.02 -19.50 3.59
CA TRP A 192 -13.18 -18.34 2.71
C TRP A 192 -14.64 -18.07 2.36
N GLU A 193 -15.58 -18.95 2.72
CA GLU A 193 -17.01 -18.79 2.45
C GLU A 193 -17.53 -17.45 2.99
N GLU A 194 -16.98 -17.02 4.14
CA GLU A 194 -17.37 -15.77 4.77
C GLU A 194 -16.97 -14.55 3.94
N PHE A 195 -16.15 -14.67 2.89
CA PHE A 195 -15.73 -13.58 2.02
C PHE A 195 -16.41 -13.67 0.64
N THR A 196 -17.74 -13.69 0.59
CA THR A 196 -18.56 -13.97 -0.62
C THR A 196 -18.16 -13.27 -1.93
N ASP A 197 -17.57 -12.07 -1.89
CA ASP A 197 -17.20 -11.29 -3.08
C ASP A 197 -15.70 -11.39 -3.43
N HIS A 198 -15.03 -12.47 -3.03
CA HIS A 198 -13.60 -12.65 -3.27
C HIS A 198 -13.29 -13.12 -4.69
N GLY A 199 -12.17 -12.64 -5.23
CA GLY A 199 -11.51 -13.24 -6.38
C GLY A 199 -10.59 -14.38 -5.98
N TYR A 200 -10.18 -15.19 -6.96
CA TYR A 200 -9.24 -16.29 -6.76
C TYR A 200 -8.19 -16.35 -7.89
N ILE A 201 -6.94 -16.60 -7.52
CA ILE A 201 -5.80 -16.73 -8.43
C ILE A 201 -4.95 -17.94 -8.01
N GLU A 202 -4.63 -18.77 -8.98
CA GLU A 202 -3.66 -19.86 -8.82
C GLU A 202 -2.29 -19.40 -9.31
N PHE A 203 -1.26 -19.57 -8.48
CA PHE A 203 0.10 -19.13 -8.81
C PHE A 203 1.19 -20.15 -8.47
N GLY A 204 1.94 -20.58 -9.49
CA GLY A 204 3.08 -21.49 -9.32
C GLY A 204 4.26 -21.05 -10.17
N CYS A 205 5.25 -20.42 -9.53
CA CYS A 205 6.56 -20.17 -10.14
C CYS A 205 7.53 -19.68 -9.06
N ASN A 206 8.57 -20.44 -8.73
CA ASN A 206 9.69 -19.93 -7.97
C ASN A 206 10.58 -19.02 -8.85
N TYR A 207 10.71 -17.74 -8.50
CA TYR A 207 11.52 -16.79 -9.26
C TYR A 207 13.00 -17.19 -9.29
N ASP A 208 13.53 -17.71 -8.18
CA ASP A 208 14.97 -17.96 -8.04
C ASP A 208 15.40 -19.27 -8.76
N ASP A 209 14.48 -20.22 -8.97
CA ASP A 209 14.78 -21.55 -9.53
C ASP A 209 14.45 -21.71 -11.02
N ARG A 210 13.76 -20.73 -11.63
CA ARG A 210 13.19 -20.87 -13.00
C ARG A 210 13.91 -19.99 -14.01
N ASN A 211 14.02 -20.51 -15.24
CA ASN A 211 14.64 -19.77 -16.35
C ASN A 211 13.85 -18.49 -16.72
N PRO A 212 14.47 -17.51 -17.41
CA PRO A 212 13.81 -16.24 -17.76
C PRO A 212 12.48 -16.41 -18.54
N GLU A 213 12.41 -17.36 -19.47
CA GLU A 213 11.22 -17.62 -20.29
C GLU A 213 10.03 -18.10 -19.46
N THR A 214 10.26 -19.06 -18.57
CA THR A 214 9.23 -19.58 -17.65
C THR A 214 8.73 -18.47 -16.73
N ARG A 215 9.65 -17.64 -16.21
CA ARG A 215 9.29 -16.47 -15.39
C ARG A 215 8.43 -15.48 -16.14
N GLN A 216 8.77 -15.20 -17.40
CA GLN A 216 8.02 -14.28 -18.25
C GLN A 216 6.61 -14.81 -18.54
N THR A 217 6.48 -16.10 -18.85
CA THR A 217 5.18 -16.77 -19.06
C THR A 217 4.33 -16.76 -17.79
N ALA A 218 4.92 -17.11 -16.64
CA ALA A 218 4.22 -17.09 -15.35
C ALA A 218 3.78 -15.67 -14.97
N ARG A 219 4.62 -14.66 -15.21
CA ARG A 219 4.28 -13.25 -15.02
C ARG A 219 3.09 -12.85 -15.91
N ALA A 220 3.12 -13.18 -17.20
CA ALA A 220 2.03 -12.86 -18.12
C ALA A 220 0.70 -13.50 -17.67
N ALA A 221 0.74 -14.77 -17.27
CA ALA A 221 -0.43 -15.47 -16.74
C ALA A 221 -0.98 -14.82 -15.45
N LEU A 222 -0.09 -14.42 -14.53
CA LEU A 222 -0.48 -13.74 -13.29
C LEU A 222 -1.10 -12.36 -13.56
N VAL A 223 -0.53 -11.58 -14.48
CA VAL A 223 -1.06 -10.27 -14.87
C VAL A 223 -2.46 -10.41 -15.48
N GLU A 224 -2.66 -11.37 -16.38
CA GLU A 224 -3.97 -11.62 -16.99
C GLU A 224 -5.01 -12.11 -15.95
N GLN A 225 -4.62 -12.95 -14.99
CA GLN A 225 -5.50 -13.35 -13.89
C GLN A 225 -5.89 -12.17 -13.01
N LEU A 226 -4.93 -11.32 -12.62
CA LEU A 226 -5.21 -10.09 -11.85
C LEU A 226 -6.17 -9.17 -12.60
N ARG A 227 -5.94 -8.96 -13.90
CA ARG A 227 -6.80 -8.16 -14.76
C ARG A 227 -8.24 -8.66 -14.74
N ARG A 228 -8.44 -9.96 -14.99
CA ARG A 228 -9.78 -10.57 -14.96
C ARG A 228 -10.49 -10.39 -13.63
N GLN A 229 -9.77 -10.49 -12.52
CA GLN A 229 -10.37 -10.30 -11.20
C GLN A 229 -10.75 -8.84 -10.96
N TYR A 230 -9.93 -7.88 -11.41
CA TYR A 230 -10.23 -6.47 -11.29
C TYR A 230 -11.26 -5.95 -12.32
N ASP A 231 -11.45 -6.62 -13.46
CA ASP A 231 -12.43 -6.23 -14.49
C ASP A 231 -13.84 -6.81 -14.24
N ARG A 232 -13.97 -7.90 -13.47
CA ARG A 232 -15.20 -8.71 -13.34
C ARG A 232 -16.40 -8.06 -12.61
N GLY A 233 -16.27 -6.91 -11.97
CA GLY A 233 -17.41 -6.31 -11.24
C GLY A 233 -16.99 -5.24 -10.25
N VAL A 234 -17.97 -4.63 -9.57
CA VAL A 234 -17.86 -3.43 -8.72
C VAL A 234 -16.65 -3.52 -7.79
N ASN A 235 -15.51 -2.96 -8.20
CA ASN A 235 -14.36 -2.82 -7.33
C ASN A 235 -14.77 -1.92 -6.18
N VAL A 236 -14.98 -2.52 -5.01
CA VAL A 236 -15.25 -1.77 -3.79
C VAL A 236 -13.89 -1.29 -3.27
N SER A 237 -13.29 -0.35 -3.99
CA SER A 237 -12.15 0.38 -3.48
C SER A 237 -12.58 1.12 -2.22
N LYS A 238 -11.76 1.07 -1.18
CA LYS A 238 -12.09 1.71 0.10
C LYS A 238 -11.28 2.98 0.29
N GLU A 239 -12.00 4.03 0.62
CA GLU A 239 -11.43 5.27 1.15
C GLU A 239 -11.64 5.24 2.67
N MET A 240 -10.55 5.38 3.42
CA MET A 240 -10.64 5.62 4.85
C MET A 240 -11.05 7.06 5.12
N ARG A 241 -11.91 7.28 6.11
CA ARG A 241 -12.29 8.63 6.55
C ARG A 241 -11.07 9.30 7.18
N ILE A 242 -11.00 10.62 7.09
CA ILE A 242 -9.81 11.37 7.51
C ILE A 242 -9.42 11.13 8.99
N TRP A 243 -10.39 10.85 9.87
CA TRP A 243 -10.14 10.54 11.28
C TRP A 243 -9.72 9.09 11.54
N GLU A 244 -9.89 8.21 10.56
CA GLU A 244 -9.42 6.82 10.62
C GLU A 244 -7.98 6.70 10.11
N TRP A 245 -7.44 7.77 9.51
CA TRP A 245 -6.06 7.80 9.09
C TRP A 245 -5.15 7.79 10.31
N THR A 246 -4.17 6.90 10.29
CA THR A 246 -3.03 7.02 11.19
C THR A 246 -2.16 8.19 10.72
N TRP A 247 -2.01 9.19 11.58
CA TRP A 247 -1.18 10.37 11.30
C TRP A 247 0.26 9.97 11.07
N GLY A 248 0.87 10.55 10.04
CA GLY A 248 2.27 10.30 9.72
C GLY A 248 2.88 11.15 8.62
N GLU A 249 4.19 11.13 8.53
CA GLU A 249 4.96 11.81 7.47
C GLU A 249 5.75 10.77 6.67
N ILE A 250 5.90 11.00 5.36
CA ILE A 250 6.87 10.26 4.53
C ILE A 250 8.22 10.96 4.70
N GLY A 251 9.08 10.40 5.55
CA GLY A 251 10.33 11.03 5.98
C GLY A 251 10.13 12.18 6.98
N THR A 252 11.07 13.13 7.02
CA THR A 252 11.09 14.30 7.95
C THR A 252 10.43 15.54 7.33
N GLY A 253 9.15 15.46 6.95
CA GLY A 253 8.54 16.43 6.03
C GLY A 253 7.32 17.17 6.58
N ILE A 254 7.38 18.51 6.52
CA ILE A 254 6.35 19.47 6.97
C ILE A 254 5.01 19.29 6.22
N ALA A 255 3.90 19.26 6.95
CA ALA A 255 2.54 19.30 6.43
C ALA A 255 1.95 20.71 6.52
N VAL A 256 1.43 21.28 5.44
CA VAL A 256 0.74 22.58 5.44
C VAL A 256 -0.76 22.41 5.17
N VAL A 257 -1.60 23.11 5.91
CA VAL A 257 -3.06 23.10 5.77
C VAL A 257 -3.49 24.49 5.35
N THR A 258 -4.09 24.64 4.17
CA THR A 258 -4.56 25.95 3.67
C THR A 258 -6.09 25.97 3.61
N ALA A 259 -6.68 27.00 4.20
CA ALA A 259 -8.12 27.24 4.12
C ALA A 259 -8.45 27.94 2.79
N ARG A 260 -9.06 27.20 1.85
CA ARG A 260 -9.49 27.77 0.58
C ARG A 260 -10.73 28.64 0.80
N GLY A 261 -10.54 29.95 0.79
CA GLY A 261 -11.59 30.96 0.96
C GLY A 261 -11.08 32.24 1.63
N THR A 262 -10.14 32.13 2.58
CA THR A 262 -9.60 33.27 3.34
C THR A 262 -8.13 33.57 3.04
N GLY A 263 -7.38 32.59 2.51
CA GLY A 263 -5.94 32.73 2.25
C GLY A 263 -5.04 32.28 3.41
N ASP A 264 -5.62 31.83 4.53
CA ASP A 264 -4.85 31.40 5.71
C ASP A 264 -4.19 30.03 5.49
N ALA A 265 -2.92 29.92 5.89
CA ALA A 265 -2.09 28.71 5.81
C ALA A 265 -1.58 28.31 7.20
N LEU A 266 -1.54 27.01 7.49
CA LEU A 266 -1.16 26.43 8.78
C LEU A 266 -0.13 25.32 8.55
N ALA A 267 1.14 25.61 8.80
CA ALA A 267 2.24 24.66 8.62
C ALA A 267 2.56 23.90 9.91
N VAL A 268 2.72 22.58 9.83
CA VAL A 268 3.08 21.67 10.92
C VAL A 268 4.28 20.84 10.48
N ALA A 269 5.42 21.04 11.13
CA ALA A 269 6.68 20.38 10.81
C ALA A 269 7.05 19.31 11.84
N GLY A 270 6.91 18.03 11.52
CA GLY A 270 7.52 16.94 12.29
C GLY A 270 7.27 16.95 13.81
N SER A 271 8.25 16.44 14.56
CA SER A 271 8.23 16.33 16.03
C SER A 271 8.97 17.47 16.75
N THR A 272 9.37 18.53 16.05
CA THR A 272 10.12 19.65 16.66
C THR A 272 9.70 20.97 16.03
N LEU A 273 9.31 21.90 16.89
CA LEU A 273 8.80 23.23 16.56
C LEU A 273 9.99 24.16 16.30
N VAL A 274 10.11 24.69 15.08
CA VAL A 274 11.08 25.76 14.78
C VAL A 274 10.33 27.07 14.71
N ALA A 275 10.56 27.95 15.68
CA ALA A 275 10.08 29.34 15.64
C ALA A 275 11.03 30.14 14.73
N SER A 276 10.51 30.70 13.63
CA SER A 276 11.19 31.78 12.91
C SER A 276 10.21 32.92 12.73
N SER A 277 10.50 34.03 13.41
CA SER A 277 9.79 35.29 13.27
C SER A 277 10.37 36.06 12.09
N THR A 278 10.00 35.72 10.86
CA THR A 278 9.93 36.66 9.71
C THR A 278 9.52 35.95 8.44
N LEU A 279 8.26 36.12 8.05
CA LEU A 279 7.86 36.15 6.64
C LEU A 279 7.04 37.42 6.43
N THR A 280 7.74 38.55 6.37
CA THR A 280 7.23 39.77 5.76
C THR A 280 7.35 39.64 4.25
N ALA A 281 6.22 39.40 3.57
CA ALA A 281 5.78 40.21 2.44
C ALA A 281 4.43 39.70 1.89
N ALA A 282 3.47 40.62 1.85
CA ALA A 282 2.20 40.59 1.11
C ALA A 282 1.10 39.62 1.59
N GLY A 283 0.39 40.02 2.65
CA GLY A 283 -0.98 39.55 2.91
C GLY A 283 -1.22 39.29 4.39
N MET A 284 -2.04 40.10 5.03
CA MET A 284 -2.48 39.90 6.41
C MET A 284 -3.09 38.50 6.58
N GLY A 285 -2.55 37.71 7.51
CA GLY A 285 -3.14 36.46 7.97
C GLY A 285 -2.96 36.35 9.48
N TYR A 286 -4.05 36.14 10.21
CA TYR A 286 -4.01 35.86 11.64
C TYR A 286 -3.66 34.39 11.82
N GLY A 287 -2.40 34.09 12.16
CA GLY A 287 -1.98 32.74 12.50
C GLY A 287 -2.33 32.39 13.96
N LEU A 288 -3.18 31.38 14.17
CA LEU A 288 -3.38 30.78 15.49
C LEU A 288 -2.34 29.67 15.68
N PHE A 289 -1.37 29.88 16.58
CA PHE A 289 -0.41 28.85 16.98
C PHE A 289 -0.97 28.06 18.17
N LEU A 290 -1.24 26.77 17.97
CA LEU A 290 -1.58 25.85 19.06
C LEU A 290 -0.33 25.05 19.43
N SER A 291 0.27 25.35 20.59
CA SER A 291 1.28 24.50 21.21
C SER A 291 0.61 23.52 22.18
N ALA A 292 0.65 22.22 21.90
CA ALA A 292 0.64 21.22 22.96
C ALA A 292 1.39 19.95 22.53
N PRO A 293 2.20 19.36 23.43
CA PRO A 293 2.77 18.05 23.19
C PRO A 293 1.67 17.00 23.39
N PHE A 294 1.57 16.05 22.47
CA PHE A 294 0.59 14.97 22.40
C PHE A 294 -0.83 15.34 21.94
N MET A 295 -1.25 14.71 20.84
CA MET A 295 -2.65 14.42 20.50
C MET A 295 -3.60 15.62 20.51
N PHE A 296 -3.66 16.39 19.42
CA PHE A 296 -4.86 17.17 19.09
C PHE A 296 -5.74 16.36 18.14
N PRO A 297 -6.90 15.82 18.56
CA PRO A 297 -7.86 15.23 17.65
C PRO A 297 -8.41 16.31 16.71
N LEU A 298 -8.52 16.01 15.41
CA LEU A 298 -9.11 16.87 14.37
C LEU A 298 -10.50 17.43 14.74
N VAL A 299 -11.23 16.79 15.66
CA VAL A 299 -12.53 17.25 16.17
C VAL A 299 -12.39 18.60 16.89
N ILE A 300 -11.33 18.78 17.68
CA ILE A 300 -11.07 20.06 18.39
C ILE A 300 -10.52 21.09 17.42
N ALA A 301 -9.66 20.70 16.47
CA ALA A 301 -9.19 21.60 15.40
C ALA A 301 -10.35 22.08 14.51
N ARG A 302 -11.28 21.18 14.14
CA ARG A 302 -12.50 21.52 13.39
C ARG A 302 -13.50 22.32 14.23
N MET A 303 -13.60 22.07 15.53
CA MET A 303 -14.38 22.91 16.45
C MET A 303 -13.78 24.32 16.55
N ALA A 304 -12.47 24.44 16.70
CA ALA A 304 -11.77 25.71 16.77
C ALA A 304 -11.89 26.50 15.46
N ILE A 305 -11.65 25.84 14.31
CA ILE A 305 -11.84 26.43 12.96
C ILE A 305 -13.31 26.81 12.75
N GLY A 306 -14.26 25.97 13.20
CA GLY A 306 -15.69 26.23 13.08
C GLY A 306 -16.25 27.27 14.07
N MET A 307 -15.53 27.57 15.15
CA MET A 307 -15.81 28.67 16.08
C MET A 307 -15.21 30.00 15.60
N LEU A 308 -13.99 29.96 15.05
CA LEU A 308 -13.23 31.13 14.63
C LEU A 308 -13.57 31.61 13.21
N TRP A 309 -13.94 30.68 12.30
CA TRP A 309 -14.39 30.98 10.94
C TRP A 309 -15.69 30.24 10.60
N PRO A 310 -16.85 30.79 11.03
CA PRO A 310 -18.16 30.15 10.88
C PRO A 310 -18.54 29.81 9.42
N GLU A 311 -18.02 30.56 8.45
CA GLU A 311 -18.31 30.42 7.01
C GLU A 311 -17.59 29.22 6.35
N SER A 312 -16.59 28.63 7.01
CA SER A 312 -15.80 27.51 6.46
C SER A 312 -16.52 26.16 6.48
N ARG A 313 -17.73 26.10 7.07
CA ARG A 313 -18.52 24.87 7.24
C ARG A 313 -18.94 24.19 5.93
N ASN A 314 -18.95 24.91 4.81
CA ASN A 314 -19.31 24.39 3.48
C ASN A 314 -18.10 24.23 2.53
N GLY A 315 -16.87 24.48 3.00
CA GLY A 315 -15.65 24.42 2.17
C GLY A 315 -14.98 23.05 2.11
N ARG A 316 -14.27 22.77 1.01
CA ARG A 316 -13.33 21.63 0.90
C ARG A 316 -12.01 21.99 1.59
N LEU A 317 -11.61 21.23 2.61
CA LEU A 317 -10.30 21.36 3.24
C LEU A 317 -9.21 20.81 2.30
N GLY A 318 -8.31 21.68 1.85
CA GLY A 318 -7.11 21.31 1.10
C GLY A 318 -5.94 21.12 2.05
N ILE A 319 -5.35 19.93 2.06
CA ILE A 319 -4.05 19.69 2.71
C ILE A 319 -3.03 19.74 1.58
N GLY A 320 -2.18 20.76 1.60
CA GLY A 320 -1.11 20.95 0.61
C GLY A 320 0.24 20.71 1.28
N ILE A 321 1.07 19.83 0.73
CA ILE A 321 2.45 19.71 1.19
C ILE A 321 3.24 20.78 0.45
N ASP A 322 3.66 21.83 1.14
CA ASP A 322 4.57 22.82 0.58
C ASP A 322 5.95 22.18 0.41
N THR A 323 6.50 22.32 -0.80
CA THR A 323 7.82 21.78 -1.17
C THR A 323 8.82 22.88 -1.50
N THR A 324 8.48 24.16 -1.25
CA THR A 324 9.30 25.30 -1.65
C THR A 324 10.38 25.72 -0.65
N GLY A 325 10.57 24.97 0.44
CA GLY A 325 11.68 25.18 1.39
C GLY A 325 12.83 24.19 1.18
N ILE A 326 13.66 24.43 0.17
CA ILE A 326 15.10 24.12 0.21
C ILE A 326 15.82 25.45 0.45
#